data_AF-A0A2E0SQX6-F1
#
_entry.id   AF-A0A2E0SQX6-F1
#
_cell.length_a   1.000
_cell.length_b   1.000
_cell.length_c   1.000
_cell.angle_alpha   90.00
_cell.angle_beta   90.00
_cell.angle_gamma   90.00
#
_symmetry.space_group_name_H-M   'P 1'
#
loop_
_entity.id
_entity.type
_entity.pdbx_description
1 polymer ?
#
loop_
_entity_poly.entity_id
_entity_poly.type
_entity_poly.pdbx_seq_one_letter_code
_entity_poly.pdbx_strand_id
1 'polypeptide(L)'
;RGRAALEHVNAALELYDVDPIGLDRLDRAVLDTIVRRFDGGPVGLSTLAVSVGEEAETIESVVEPFLVRIGLLSRTPRGRVATRQAWSHLGVARPEAGVLFDDDV
;
A
#
# COMPACT_ATOMS: atom_id res chain seq x y z
N ARG A 1 -22.24 -30.26 4.46
CA ARG A 1 -22.41 -28.91 5.06
C ARG A 1 -21.05 -28.25 5.06
N GLY A 2 -20.80 -27.29 4.17
CA GLY A 2 -19.45 -26.69 4.01
C GLY A 2 -19.39 -25.68 2.87
N ARG A 3 -20.14 -25.91 1.77
CA ARG A 3 -20.28 -24.94 0.67
C ARG A 3 -20.95 -23.64 1.11
N ALA A 4 -22.05 -23.72 1.86
CA ALA A 4 -22.73 -22.54 2.39
C ALA A 4 -21.85 -21.71 3.35
N ALA A 5 -20.86 -22.29 4.02
CA ALA A 5 -19.96 -21.53 4.89
C ALA A 5 -18.96 -20.69 4.08
N LEU A 6 -18.48 -21.21 2.94
CA LEU A 6 -17.57 -20.49 2.04
C LEU A 6 -18.27 -19.32 1.33
N GLU A 7 -19.53 -19.51 0.95
CA GLU A 7 -20.34 -18.46 0.30
C GLU A 7 -20.60 -17.26 1.23
N HIS A 8 -20.85 -17.49 2.52
CA HIS A 8 -21.01 -16.41 3.49
C HIS A 8 -19.69 -15.71 3.84
N VAL A 9 -18.56 -16.43 3.86
CA VAL A 9 -17.23 -15.83 4.11
C VAL A 9 -16.83 -14.89 2.96
N ASN A 10 -17.08 -15.29 1.71
CA ASN A 10 -16.81 -14.44 0.55
C ASN A 10 -17.69 -13.18 0.53
N ALA A 11 -18.98 -13.32 0.86
CA ALA A 11 -19.90 -12.19 0.96
C ALA A 11 -19.52 -11.23 2.10
N ALA A 12 -18.96 -11.74 3.21
CA ALA A 12 -18.43 -10.92 4.30
C ALA A 12 -17.13 -10.19 3.90
N LEU A 13 -16.21 -10.87 3.18
CA LEU A 13 -14.97 -10.25 2.68
C LEU A 13 -15.25 -9.13 1.66
N GLU A 14 -16.24 -9.29 0.78
CA GLU A 14 -16.72 -8.22 -0.11
C GLU A 14 -17.35 -7.07 0.68
N LEU A 15 -18.05 -7.34 1.79
CA LEU A 15 -18.65 -6.33 2.66
C LEU A 15 -17.58 -5.52 3.44
N TYR A 16 -16.44 -6.13 3.75
CA TYR A 16 -15.30 -5.48 4.41
C TYR A 16 -14.34 -4.78 3.45
N ASP A 17 -14.58 -4.85 2.14
CA ASP A 17 -13.80 -4.17 1.11
C ASP A 17 -12.30 -4.51 1.22
N VAL A 18 -11.99 -5.79 1.46
CA VAL A 18 -10.62 -6.31 1.56
C VAL A 18 -10.24 -6.92 0.21
N ASP A 19 -9.06 -6.57 -0.30
CA ASP A 19 -8.60 -7.09 -1.58
C ASP A 19 -8.13 -8.57 -1.50
N PRO A 20 -7.79 -9.22 -2.63
CA PRO A 20 -7.37 -10.62 -2.62
C PRO A 20 -6.11 -10.95 -1.81
N ILE A 21 -5.27 -9.96 -1.48
CA ILE A 21 -4.06 -10.14 -0.67
C ILE A 21 -4.23 -9.64 0.77
N GLY A 22 -5.41 -9.16 1.14
CA GLY A 22 -5.74 -8.72 2.48
C GLY A 22 -5.63 -7.22 2.73
N LEU A 23 -5.42 -6.37 1.71
CA LEU A 23 -5.41 -4.93 1.89
C LEU A 23 -6.81 -4.40 2.19
N ASP A 24 -6.94 -3.67 3.28
CA ASP A 24 -8.17 -2.95 3.58
C ASP A 24 -8.25 -1.61 2.81
N ARG A 25 -9.28 -0.81 3.12
CA ARG A 25 -9.49 0.49 2.48
C ARG A 25 -8.34 1.47 2.72
N LEU A 26 -7.81 1.50 3.93
CA LEU A 26 -6.78 2.44 4.33
C LEU A 26 -5.43 2.04 3.72
N ASP A 27 -5.09 0.76 3.75
CA ASP A 27 -3.92 0.20 3.08
C ASP A 27 -3.88 0.62 1.60
N ARG A 28 -4.99 0.42 0.89
CA ARG A 28 -5.12 0.81 -0.52
C ARG A 28 -5.04 2.31 -0.71
N ALA A 29 -5.67 3.11 0.15
CA ALA A 29 -5.62 4.57 0.06
C ALA A 29 -4.19 5.12 0.22
N VAL A 30 -3.42 4.56 1.17
CA VAL A 30 -2.01 4.88 1.36
C VAL A 30 -1.19 4.49 0.13
N LEU A 31 -1.34 3.26 -0.36
CA LEU A 31 -0.56 2.77 -1.50
C LEU A 31 -0.87 3.53 -2.79
N ASP A 32 -2.15 3.77 -3.06
CA ASP A 32 -2.64 4.53 -4.22
C ASP A 32 -2.14 5.97 -4.18
N THR A 33 -2.15 6.60 -3.01
CA THR A 33 -1.63 7.96 -2.83
C THR A 33 -0.14 8.03 -3.17
N ILE A 34 0.67 7.10 -2.67
CA ILE A 34 2.11 7.08 -2.97
C ILE A 34 2.35 6.86 -4.46
N VAL A 35 1.68 5.88 -5.08
CA VAL A 35 1.90 5.51 -6.48
C VAL A 35 1.38 6.59 -7.43
N ARG A 36 0.12 7.01 -7.28
CA ARG A 36 -0.54 7.89 -8.26
C ARG A 36 -0.32 9.37 -8.02
N ARG A 37 -0.23 9.82 -6.76
CA ARG A 37 -0.07 11.25 -6.45
C ARG A 37 1.38 11.68 -6.29
N PHE A 38 2.23 10.78 -5.80
CA PHE A 38 3.65 11.05 -5.55
C PHE A 38 4.58 10.29 -6.50
N ASP A 39 4.04 9.71 -7.58
CA ASP A 39 4.80 8.96 -8.60
C ASP A 39 5.73 7.89 -8.01
N GLY A 40 5.25 7.23 -6.95
CA GLY A 40 6.00 6.21 -6.22
C GLY A 40 6.85 6.73 -5.06
N GLY A 41 6.91 8.03 -4.81
CA GLY A 41 7.67 8.64 -3.71
C GLY A 41 9.10 9.07 -4.11
N PRO A 42 9.96 9.44 -3.14
CA PRO A 42 9.75 9.40 -1.68
C PRO A 42 8.79 10.49 -1.17
N VAL A 43 7.90 10.12 -0.24
CA VAL A 43 6.98 11.05 0.45
C VAL A 43 7.14 10.96 1.98
N GLY A 44 7.18 12.11 2.67
CA GLY A 44 7.26 12.15 4.14
C GLY A 44 5.95 11.71 4.81
N LEU A 45 6.04 11.16 6.04
CA LEU A 45 4.87 10.63 6.77
C LEU A 45 3.75 11.68 6.90
N SER A 46 4.10 12.89 7.35
CA SER A 46 3.13 13.96 7.58
C SER A 46 2.45 14.39 6.27
N THR A 47 3.18 14.46 5.16
CA THR A 47 2.63 14.80 3.85
C THR A 47 1.71 13.71 3.32
N LEU A 48 2.10 12.45 3.51
CA LEU A 48 1.30 11.30 3.14
C LEU A 48 -0.01 11.27 3.96
N ALA A 49 0.09 11.46 5.28
CA ALA A 49 -1.03 11.53 6.21
C ALA A 49 -2.06 12.59 5.79
N VAL A 50 -1.60 13.82 5.51
CA VAL A 50 -2.47 14.90 5.01
C VAL A 50 -3.13 14.54 3.67
N SER A 51 -2.41 13.87 2.79
CA SER A 51 -2.92 13.52 1.45
C SER A 51 -3.97 12.41 1.51
N VAL A 52 -3.82 11.48 2.45
CA VAL A 52 -4.76 10.37 2.70
C VAL A 52 -5.96 10.85 3.54
N GLY A 53 -5.78 11.89 4.37
CA GLY A 53 -6.79 12.39 5.29
C GLY A 53 -6.81 11.65 6.63
N GLU A 54 -5.66 11.15 7.05
CA GLU A 54 -5.50 10.30 8.23
C GLU A 54 -4.41 10.83 9.16
N GLU A 55 -4.39 10.32 10.40
CA GLU A 55 -3.33 10.63 11.35
C GLU A 55 -2.02 9.92 10.97
N ALA A 56 -0.90 10.63 11.14
CA ALA A 56 0.43 10.10 10.85
C ALA A 56 0.74 8.82 11.66
N GLU A 57 0.36 8.82 12.95
CA GLU A 57 0.55 7.68 13.86
C GLU A 57 -0.27 6.45 13.42
N THR A 58 -1.49 6.67 12.91
CA THR A 58 -2.33 5.59 12.35
C THR A 58 -1.63 4.94 11.16
N ILE A 59 -1.12 5.73 10.22
CA ILE A 59 -0.40 5.19 9.06
C ILE A 59 0.85 4.42 9.52
N GLU A 60 1.64 4.99 10.42
CA GLU A 60 2.89 4.38 10.89
C GLU A 60 2.68 3.09 11.71
N SER A 61 1.66 3.08 12.57
CA SER A 61 1.46 1.99 13.54
C SER A 61 0.51 0.91 13.04
N VAL A 62 -0.39 1.24 12.13
CA VAL A 62 -1.43 0.31 11.64
C VAL A 62 -1.12 -0.18 10.22
N VAL A 63 -0.83 0.75 9.30
CA VAL A 63 -0.73 0.45 7.86
C VAL A 63 0.67 -0.02 7.45
N GLU A 64 1.69 0.76 7.80
CA GLU A 64 3.08 0.48 7.40
C GLU A 64 3.55 -0.93 7.78
N PRO A 65 3.27 -1.48 8.98
CA PRO A 65 3.77 -2.79 9.37
C PRO A 65 3.29 -3.90 8.43
N PHE A 66 2.10 -3.79 7.86
CA PHE A 66 1.59 -4.76 6.91
C PHE A 66 2.18 -4.53 5.52
N LEU A 67 2.05 -3.33 4.96
CA LEU A 67 2.54 -3.01 3.62
C LEU A 67 4.05 -3.25 3.43
N VAL A 68 4.85 -2.98 4.47
CA VAL A 68 6.28 -3.29 4.47
C VAL A 68 6.52 -4.79 4.48
N ARG A 69 5.78 -5.54 5.31
CA ARG A 69 5.94 -7.00 5.46
C ARG A 69 5.64 -7.75 4.17
N ILE A 70 4.63 -7.31 3.41
CA ILE A 70 4.26 -7.93 2.13
C ILE A 70 5.00 -7.32 0.93
N GLY A 71 5.94 -6.40 1.18
CA GLY A 71 6.86 -5.87 0.17
C GLY A 71 6.26 -4.81 -0.75
N LEU A 72 5.13 -4.18 -0.40
CA LEU A 72 4.51 -3.11 -1.21
C LEU A 72 5.06 -1.71 -0.88
N LEU A 73 5.58 -1.53 0.34
CA LEU A 73 6.10 -0.26 0.82
C LEU A 73 7.54 -0.40 1.32
N SER A 74 8.40 0.57 0.97
CA SER A 74 9.73 0.72 1.57
C SER A 74 9.83 2.02 2.36
N ARG A 75 10.50 1.96 3.51
CA ARG A 75 10.81 3.13 4.34
C ARG A 75 12.26 3.51 4.08
N THR A 76 12.48 4.75 3.70
CA THR A 76 13.81 5.32 3.47
C THR A 76 13.99 6.55 4.37
N PRO A 77 15.24 7.02 4.60
CA PRO A 77 15.47 8.29 5.32
C PRO A 77 14.78 9.49 4.67
N ARG A 78 14.49 9.43 3.36
CA ARG A 78 13.83 10.50 2.59
C ARG A 78 12.31 10.39 2.60
N GLY A 79 11.74 9.28 3.06
CA GLY A 79 10.30 9.04 3.08
C GLY A 79 9.90 7.63 2.63
N ARG A 80 8.60 7.48 2.36
CA ARG A 80 7.95 6.24 1.95
C ARG A 80 7.99 6.13 0.43
N VAL A 81 8.36 4.95 -0.07
CA VAL A 81 8.51 4.66 -1.50
C VAL A 81 7.69 3.41 -1.84
N ALA A 82 6.90 3.47 -2.91
CA ALA A 82 6.20 2.30 -3.43
C ALA A 82 7.17 1.39 -4.18
N THR A 83 7.16 0.10 -3.83
CA THR A 83 8.03 -0.89 -4.49
C THR A 83 7.49 -1.26 -5.87
N ARG A 84 8.29 -1.96 -6.69
CA ARG A 84 7.81 -2.52 -7.97
C ARG A 84 6.54 -3.38 -7.80
N GLN A 85 6.44 -4.12 -6.70
CA GLN A 85 5.30 -4.97 -6.41
C GLN A 85 4.02 -4.15 -6.19
N ALA A 86 4.11 -2.96 -5.58
CA ALA A 86 2.97 -2.05 -5.43
C ALA A 86 2.44 -1.54 -6.77
N TRP A 87 3.32 -1.15 -7.69
CA TRP A 87 2.93 -0.74 -9.04
C TRP A 87 2.19 -1.87 -9.77
N SER A 88 2.76 -3.07 -9.74
CA SER A 88 2.13 -4.26 -10.34
C SER A 88 0.79 -4.59 -9.69
N HIS A 89 0.71 -4.49 -8.36
CA HIS A 89 -0.51 -4.76 -7.61
C HIS A 89 -1.64 -3.79 -7.97
N LEU A 90 -1.33 -2.50 -8.13
CA LEU A 90 -2.31 -1.48 -8.55
C LEU A 90 -2.59 -1.47 -10.06
N GLY A 91 -1.92 -2.33 -10.84
CA GLY A 91 -2.04 -2.37 -12.30
C GLY A 91 -1.57 -1.09 -12.99
N VAL A 92 -0.67 -0.33 -12.37
CA VAL A 92 -0.15 0.93 -12.89
C VAL A 92 1.23 0.70 -13.50
N ALA A 93 1.43 1.14 -14.73
CA ALA A 93 2.75 1.13 -15.35
C ALA A 93 3.66 2.11 -14.59
N ARG A 94 4.76 1.58 -14.02
CA ARG A 94 5.79 2.43 -13.44
C ARG A 94 6.43 3.24 -14.58
N PRO A 95 6.63 4.56 -14.43
CA PRO A 95 7.50 5.30 -15.35
C PRO A 95 8.84 4.59 -15.43
N GLU A 96 9.44 4.49 -16.62
CA GLU A 96 10.78 3.90 -16.75
C GLU A 96 11.79 4.77 -15.98
N ALA A 97 11.95 4.46 -14.71
CA ALA A 97 12.91 5.12 -13.84
C ALA A 97 14.29 4.58 -14.25
N GLY A 98 15.00 5.36 -15.07
CA GLY A 98 16.41 5.14 -15.33
C GLY A 98 17.16 4.96 -14.02
N VAL A 99 17.65 3.74 -13.80
CA VAL A 99 18.85 3.39 -13.02
C VAL A 99 19.13 4.23 -11.77
N LEU A 100 18.18 4.35 -10.84
CA LEU A 100 18.46 5.03 -9.56
C LEU A 100 17.66 4.32 -8.48
N PHE A 101 18.27 3.32 -7.85
CA PHE A 101 18.16 2.84 -6.47
C PHE A 101 18.89 1.49 -6.43
N ASP A 102 20.19 1.56 -6.74
CA ASP A 102 21.18 0.57 -6.33
C ASP A 102 21.86 1.24 -5.14
N ASP A 103 21.37 0.93 -3.95
CA ASP A 103 22.03 1.21 -2.68
C ASP A 103 21.33 0.30 -1.68
N ASP A 104 21.87 -0.91 -1.54
CA ASP A 104 22.26 -1.43 -0.22
C ASP A 104 23.09 -2.72 -0.41
N VAL A 105 24.41 -2.52 -0.19
CA VAL A 105 25.44 -3.49 0.17
C VAL A 105 25.13 -4.23 1.47
#